data_AF-A0A8B5WYX1-F1
#
_entry.id   AF-A0A8B5WYX1-F1
#
_cell.length_a   1.000
_cell.length_b   1.000
_cell.length_c   1.000
_cell.angle_alpha   90.00
_cell.angle_beta   90.00
_cell.angle_gamma   90.00
#
_symmetry.space_group_name_H-M   'P 1'
#
loop_
_entity.id
_entity.type
_entity.pdbx_description
1 polymer ?
#
loop_
_entity_poly.entity_id
_entity_poly.type
_entity_poly.pdbx_seq_one_letter_code
_entity_poly.pdbx_strand_id
1 'polypeptide(L)'
;MKRWKIGSAIVIILLLASASLLADEGVFVTGIRIATRDPEVRITWRDAPGYDGTYRVYRHTARIDRESFPDAVFVGTVQPGIEAFLDRPPTPGFFYYAVTAHDADDTPVTEYIAFQNVSSQPVEITSTASLEQIAAEVTSITATPGTNAITVNLVATRADREIVVYRSIQPFHGLESLQEATRIATVTGARVEIRDIGIPGVPYYYAAFDAALVAAGRIASVAGGDVMAESVEIPLPAAAARVAPQPTGPRDRPLPLLRITHDARGLSALPERRELDRVTLAAVRSLLASAPDIQRPERSPEILEIDRIRTNQGIDGAIHSIVTGPLANGRWDEAAKLLRNVRAAAFEFETLARIAFYRGQALFFAGNTREAFFEFLTAEEALRERATPWIEATLSKSAID
;
A
#
# COMPACT_ATOMS: atom_id res chain seq x y z
N MET A 1 -64.71 2.11 61.84
CA MET A 1 -63.98 0.94 61.31
C MET A 1 -62.77 1.44 60.54
N LYS A 2 -61.58 1.17 61.07
CA LYS A 2 -60.27 1.63 60.58
C LYS A 2 -59.45 0.36 60.37
N ARG A 3 -59.16 -0.02 59.13
CA ARG A 3 -58.19 -1.09 58.84
C ARG A 3 -57.13 -0.60 57.85
N TRP A 4 -55.93 -0.86 58.32
CA TRP A 4 -54.62 -0.32 58.02
C TRP A 4 -54.05 -0.84 56.70
N LYS A 5 -53.37 0.05 55.97
CA LYS A 5 -52.45 -0.27 54.88
C LYS A 5 -51.15 -0.83 55.48
N ILE A 6 -50.85 -2.12 55.29
CA ILE A 6 -49.53 -2.71 55.62
C ILE A 6 -48.92 -3.51 54.42
N GLY A 7 -49.63 -3.62 53.29
CA GLY A 7 -49.17 -4.47 52.18
C GLY A 7 -48.04 -3.95 51.28
N SER A 8 -47.76 -2.64 51.25
CA SER A 8 -46.92 -2.06 50.18
C SER A 8 -45.49 -1.66 50.59
N ALA A 9 -45.14 -1.69 51.87
CA ALA A 9 -43.80 -1.31 52.32
C ALA A 9 -42.79 -2.48 52.30
N ILE A 10 -43.26 -3.73 52.38
CA ILE A 10 -42.37 -4.90 52.50
C ILE A 10 -41.82 -5.38 51.15
N VAL A 11 -42.54 -5.16 50.04
CA VAL A 11 -42.08 -5.57 48.70
C VAL A 11 -41.03 -4.61 48.13
N ILE A 12 -41.06 -3.32 48.49
CA ILE A 12 -40.06 -2.35 48.02
C ILE A 12 -38.74 -2.49 48.81
N ILE A 13 -38.78 -2.86 50.08
CA ILE A 13 -37.56 -3.11 50.87
C ILE A 13 -36.91 -4.45 50.48
N LEU A 14 -37.68 -5.46 50.06
CA LEU A 14 -37.08 -6.70 49.53
C LEU A 14 -36.49 -6.55 48.11
N LEU A 15 -37.03 -5.64 47.28
CA LEU A 15 -36.46 -5.34 45.95
C LEU A 15 -35.28 -4.36 46.00
N LEU A 16 -35.15 -3.56 47.06
CA LEU A 16 -33.97 -2.71 47.30
C LEU A 16 -32.86 -3.41 48.10
N ALA A 17 -33.15 -4.53 48.79
CA ALA A 17 -32.13 -5.36 49.44
C ALA A 17 -31.45 -6.36 48.49
N SER A 18 -31.98 -6.57 47.28
CA SER A 18 -31.34 -7.40 46.23
C SER A 18 -30.35 -6.63 45.35
N ALA A 19 -30.30 -5.30 45.47
CA ALA A 19 -29.41 -4.44 44.67
C ALA A 19 -28.13 -4.03 45.42
N SER A 20 -27.87 -4.61 46.59
CA SER A 20 -26.66 -4.32 47.39
C SER A 20 -25.83 -5.58 47.72
N LEU A 21 -26.02 -6.67 46.97
CA LEU A 21 -24.93 -7.65 46.83
C LEU A 21 -23.89 -7.03 45.90
N LEU A 22 -22.94 -6.33 46.53
CA LEU A 22 -21.54 -6.19 46.15
C LEU A 22 -21.20 -6.85 44.80
N ALA A 23 -21.35 -6.07 43.72
CA ALA A 23 -20.42 -6.19 42.62
C ALA A 23 -19.09 -5.65 43.17
N ASP A 24 -18.26 -6.55 43.68
CA ASP A 24 -16.83 -6.33 43.69
C ASP A 24 -16.49 -6.13 42.21
N GLU A 25 -16.30 -4.87 41.78
CA GLU A 25 -15.88 -4.57 40.40
C GLU A 25 -14.48 -5.16 40.27
N GLY A 26 -14.42 -6.43 39.86
CA GLY A 26 -13.18 -7.16 39.74
C GLY A 26 -12.19 -6.37 38.90
N VAL A 27 -10.98 -6.24 39.42
CA VAL A 27 -9.87 -5.59 38.74
C VAL A 27 -9.38 -6.53 37.65
N PHE A 28 -10.04 -6.56 36.49
CA PHE A 28 -9.63 -7.39 35.36
C PHE A 28 -9.62 -6.59 34.06
N VAL A 29 -8.67 -6.94 33.20
CA VAL A 29 -8.63 -6.39 31.84
C VAL A 29 -9.84 -6.87 31.04
N THR A 30 -10.25 -6.07 30.07
CA THR A 30 -11.38 -6.43 29.20
C THR A 30 -10.99 -6.38 27.73
N GLY A 31 -11.74 -7.12 26.90
CA GLY A 31 -11.61 -7.05 25.46
C GLY A 31 -10.26 -7.55 24.93
N ILE A 32 -9.71 -8.62 25.51
CA ILE A 32 -8.51 -9.27 24.97
C ILE A 32 -8.72 -9.63 23.49
N ARG A 33 -7.76 -9.23 22.67
CA ARG A 33 -7.69 -9.50 21.23
C ARG A 33 -6.31 -10.00 20.89
N ILE A 34 -6.28 -11.00 20.01
CA ILE A 34 -5.06 -11.64 19.54
C ILE A 34 -4.99 -11.48 18.03
N ALA A 35 -3.84 -11.03 17.55
CA ALA A 35 -3.51 -10.97 16.14
C ALA A 35 -2.17 -11.69 15.91
N THR A 36 -2.07 -12.42 14.80
CA THR A 36 -0.85 -13.13 14.41
C THR A 36 -0.15 -12.51 13.23
N ARG A 37 1.18 -12.62 13.30
CA ARG A 37 2.08 -12.49 12.17
C ARG A 37 3.28 -13.38 12.47
N ASP A 38 3.21 -14.65 12.07
CA ASP A 38 4.22 -15.67 12.38
C ASP A 38 5.67 -15.13 12.29
N PRO A 39 6.51 -15.36 13.32
CA PRO A 39 6.24 -16.11 14.55
C PRO A 39 5.67 -15.26 15.70
N GLU A 40 5.22 -14.04 15.41
CA GLU A 40 4.81 -13.07 16.43
C GLU A 40 3.31 -13.15 16.71
N VAL A 41 2.98 -13.11 18.00
CA VAL A 41 1.62 -12.98 18.50
C VAL A 41 1.48 -11.65 19.22
N ARG A 42 0.63 -10.78 18.69
CA ARG A 42 0.29 -9.53 19.34
C ARG A 42 -0.99 -9.72 20.16
N ILE A 43 -0.87 -9.51 21.46
CA ILE A 43 -1.98 -9.50 22.41
C ILE A 43 -2.29 -8.05 22.76
N THR A 44 -3.56 -7.68 22.74
CA THR A 44 -4.04 -6.34 23.12
C THR A 44 -5.25 -6.48 24.02
N TRP A 45 -5.46 -5.54 24.93
CA TRP A 45 -6.59 -5.52 25.86
C TRP A 45 -6.97 -4.08 26.21
N ARG A 46 -7.94 -3.90 27.11
CA ARG A 46 -8.24 -2.63 27.78
C ARG A 46 -7.98 -2.73 29.25
N ASP A 47 -7.35 -1.72 29.78
CA ASP A 47 -7.02 -1.68 31.20
C ASP A 47 -8.27 -1.61 32.07
N ALA A 48 -8.15 -2.17 33.28
CA ALA A 48 -9.15 -2.05 34.31
C ALA A 48 -9.21 -0.58 34.81
N PRO A 49 -10.40 0.05 34.89
CA PRO A 49 -10.52 1.43 35.36
C PRO A 49 -9.91 1.62 36.75
N GLY A 50 -9.03 2.61 36.89
CA GLY A 50 -8.43 2.95 38.19
C GLY A 50 -7.38 1.96 38.71
N TYR A 51 -6.94 1.02 37.87
CA TYR A 51 -5.90 0.07 38.24
C TYR A 51 -4.49 0.66 38.09
N ASP A 52 -3.67 0.50 39.13
CA ASP A 52 -2.30 1.02 39.23
C ASP A 52 -1.23 -0.08 39.43
N GLY A 53 -1.63 -1.35 39.41
CA GLY A 53 -0.73 -2.51 39.50
C GLY A 53 -0.05 -2.88 38.19
N THR A 54 0.27 -4.16 37.98
CA THR A 54 0.85 -4.64 36.71
C THR A 54 0.01 -5.72 36.06
N TYR A 55 0.10 -5.83 34.73
CA TYR A 55 -0.51 -6.94 34.00
C TYR A 55 0.51 -8.01 33.72
N ARG A 56 0.13 -9.27 33.88
CA ARG A 56 0.94 -10.42 33.50
C ARG A 56 0.28 -11.17 32.37
N VAL A 57 1.07 -11.53 31.38
CA VAL A 57 0.63 -12.28 30.20
C VAL A 57 1.11 -13.72 30.34
N TYR A 58 0.18 -14.64 30.11
CA TYR A 58 0.40 -16.08 30.19
C TYR A 58 0.05 -16.74 28.85
N ARG A 59 0.76 -17.81 28.52
CA ARG A 59 0.56 -18.63 27.33
C ARG A 59 0.38 -20.09 27.72
N HIS A 60 -0.54 -20.79 27.07
CA HIS A 60 -0.74 -22.23 27.29
C HIS A 60 -1.11 -22.93 25.97
N THR A 61 -0.90 -24.25 25.87
CA THR A 61 -1.23 -25.04 24.66
C THR A 61 -2.65 -25.61 24.68
N ALA A 62 -3.30 -25.61 25.85
CA ALA A 62 -4.73 -25.86 26.01
C ALA A 62 -5.46 -24.59 26.45
N ARG A 63 -6.80 -24.60 26.35
CA ARG A 63 -7.64 -23.49 26.80
C ARG A 63 -7.33 -23.16 28.26
N ILE A 64 -7.14 -21.88 28.56
CA ILE A 64 -6.85 -21.41 29.91
C ILE A 64 -8.15 -21.27 30.70
N ASP A 65 -8.21 -21.92 31.85
CA ASP A 65 -9.26 -21.83 32.86
C ASP A 65 -8.63 -22.03 34.26
N ARG A 66 -9.46 -22.14 35.31
CA ARG A 66 -8.96 -22.29 36.68
C ARG A 66 -8.14 -23.58 36.88
N GLU A 67 -8.41 -24.63 36.13
CA GLU A 67 -7.74 -25.92 36.26
C GLU A 67 -6.42 -25.94 35.46
N SER A 68 -6.39 -25.33 34.28
CA SER A 68 -5.21 -25.33 33.40
C SER A 68 -4.25 -24.14 33.62
N PHE A 69 -4.69 -23.06 34.26
CA PHE A 69 -3.84 -21.88 34.51
C PHE A 69 -2.56 -22.18 35.29
N PRO A 70 -2.52 -23.07 36.30
CA PRO A 70 -1.28 -23.41 37.00
C PRO A 70 -0.15 -23.92 36.09
N ASP A 71 -0.50 -24.53 34.95
CA ASP A 71 0.44 -25.03 33.95
C ASP A 71 0.76 -23.97 32.86
N ALA A 72 0.12 -22.80 32.90
CA ALA A 72 0.35 -21.73 31.94
C ALA A 72 1.74 -21.11 32.12
N VAL A 73 2.41 -20.90 30.99
CA VAL A 73 3.74 -20.30 30.94
C VAL A 73 3.60 -18.78 31.03
N PHE A 74 4.20 -18.19 32.05
CA PHE A 74 4.36 -16.74 32.14
C PHE A 74 5.29 -16.25 31.01
N VAL A 75 4.82 -15.28 30.21
CA VAL A 75 5.57 -14.76 29.06
C VAL A 75 6.00 -13.31 29.21
N GLY A 76 5.38 -12.52 30.10
CA GLY A 76 5.86 -11.17 30.38
C GLY A 76 4.94 -10.32 31.25
N THR A 77 5.46 -9.17 31.67
CA THR A 77 4.77 -8.16 32.47
C THR A 77 4.61 -6.87 31.67
N VAL A 78 3.45 -6.23 31.80
CA VAL A 78 3.11 -4.98 31.12
C VAL A 78 2.55 -3.98 32.13
N GLN A 79 3.01 -2.73 32.03
CA GLN A 79 2.52 -1.62 32.85
C GLN A 79 1.17 -1.13 32.34
N PRO A 80 0.30 -0.57 33.22
CA PRO A 80 -0.91 0.12 32.79
C PRO A 80 -0.60 1.24 31.78
N GLY A 81 -1.52 1.46 30.85
CA GLY A 81 -1.45 2.41 29.74
C GLY A 81 -0.82 1.88 28.46
N ILE A 82 -0.16 0.72 28.49
CA ILE A 82 0.46 0.12 27.29
C ILE A 82 -0.56 -0.71 26.50
N GLU A 83 -1.45 -1.44 27.19
CA GLU A 83 -2.57 -2.22 26.61
C GLU A 83 -2.19 -3.23 25.51
N ALA A 84 -0.90 -3.55 25.38
CA ALA A 84 -0.37 -4.41 24.33
C ALA A 84 0.86 -5.20 24.79
N PHE A 85 0.98 -6.43 24.30
CA PHE A 85 2.14 -7.30 24.49
C PHE A 85 2.46 -8.04 23.18
N LEU A 86 3.74 -8.27 22.93
CA LEU A 86 4.22 -9.03 21.78
C LEU A 86 4.93 -10.29 22.28
N ASP A 87 4.36 -11.45 21.99
CA ASP A 87 4.96 -12.74 22.28
C ASP A 87 5.56 -13.38 21.02
N ARG A 88 6.57 -14.22 21.20
CA ARG A 88 7.18 -15.05 20.17
C ARG A 88 7.28 -16.48 20.67
N PRO A 89 6.29 -17.34 20.39
CA PRO A 89 6.33 -18.73 20.80
C PRO A 89 7.58 -19.46 20.27
N PRO A 90 8.23 -20.31 21.09
CA PRO A 90 9.48 -20.97 20.72
C PRO A 90 9.26 -22.12 19.73
N THR A 91 8.04 -22.68 19.67
CA THR A 91 7.68 -23.79 18.78
C THR A 91 6.40 -23.49 18.00
N PRO A 92 6.24 -24.07 16.79
CA PRO A 92 4.95 -24.08 16.11
C PRO A 92 3.88 -24.78 16.94
N GLY A 93 2.62 -24.40 16.77
CA GLY A 93 1.49 -25.02 17.46
C GLY A 93 0.36 -24.05 17.77
N PHE A 94 -0.61 -24.53 18.54
CA PHE A 94 -1.77 -23.77 18.98
C PHE A 94 -1.53 -23.21 20.39
N PHE A 95 -1.77 -21.92 20.57
CA PHE A 95 -1.55 -21.22 21.83
C PHE A 95 -2.78 -20.43 22.28
N TYR A 96 -3.10 -20.52 23.56
CA TYR A 96 -4.08 -19.68 24.25
C TYR A 96 -3.34 -18.67 25.12
N TYR A 97 -3.95 -17.51 25.32
CA TYR A 97 -3.37 -16.44 26.12
C TYR A 97 -4.34 -15.96 27.19
N ALA A 98 -3.77 -15.56 28.33
CA ALA A 98 -4.47 -14.89 29.41
C ALA A 98 -3.68 -13.66 29.84
N VAL A 99 -4.40 -12.62 30.25
CA VAL A 99 -3.83 -11.39 30.81
C VAL A 99 -4.46 -11.17 32.17
N THR A 100 -3.67 -11.26 33.24
CA THR A 100 -4.16 -11.12 34.62
C THR A 100 -3.66 -9.82 35.23
N ALA A 101 -4.50 -9.17 36.02
CA ALA A 101 -4.09 -8.11 36.91
C ALA A 101 -3.43 -8.72 38.16
N HIS A 102 -2.29 -8.17 38.56
CA HIS A 102 -1.54 -8.49 39.78
C HIS A 102 -1.42 -7.25 40.66
N ASP A 103 -1.92 -7.35 41.89
CA ASP A 103 -1.77 -6.31 42.90
C ASP A 103 -0.29 -6.13 43.35
N ALA A 104 -0.06 -5.18 44.25
CA ALA A 104 1.29 -4.89 44.78
C ALA A 104 1.92 -6.09 45.54
N ASP A 105 1.10 -7.03 46.00
CA ASP A 105 1.52 -8.25 46.70
C ASP A 105 1.66 -9.46 45.74
N ASP A 106 1.56 -9.20 44.44
CA ASP A 106 1.65 -10.18 43.35
C ASP A 106 0.52 -11.24 43.32
N THR A 107 -0.62 -10.94 43.94
CA THR A 107 -1.76 -11.84 43.95
C THR A 107 -2.53 -11.72 42.62
N PRO A 108 -2.66 -12.80 41.83
CA PRO A 108 -3.43 -12.77 40.60
C PRO A 108 -4.93 -12.66 40.91
N VAL A 109 -5.63 -11.84 40.15
CA VAL A 109 -7.10 -11.91 40.12
C VAL A 109 -7.53 -13.26 39.53
N THR A 110 -8.35 -14.02 40.27
CA THR A 110 -8.60 -15.46 40.06
C THR A 110 -9.80 -15.79 39.17
N GLU A 111 -10.27 -14.83 38.38
CA GLU A 111 -11.36 -15.01 37.41
C GLU A 111 -10.83 -15.10 35.99
N TYR A 112 -11.22 -16.15 35.26
CA TYR A 112 -10.80 -16.41 33.88
C TYR A 112 -12.03 -16.37 32.96
N ILE A 113 -12.28 -15.21 32.37
CA ILE A 113 -13.48 -14.93 31.58
C ILE A 113 -13.10 -14.81 30.11
N ALA A 114 -13.67 -15.70 29.29
CA ALA A 114 -13.45 -15.71 27.85
C ALA A 114 -13.80 -14.36 27.22
N PHE A 115 -12.98 -13.92 26.26
CA PHE A 115 -13.07 -12.61 25.57
C PHE A 115 -12.81 -11.37 26.42
N GLN A 116 -12.63 -11.52 27.74
CA GLN A 116 -12.25 -10.41 28.61
C GLN A 116 -10.75 -10.45 28.87
N ASN A 117 -10.33 -11.46 29.61
CA ASN A 117 -8.95 -11.61 30.05
C ASN A 117 -8.34 -12.94 29.61
N VAL A 118 -9.11 -13.80 28.93
CA VAL A 118 -8.63 -15.05 28.32
C VAL A 118 -9.11 -15.18 26.88
N SER A 119 -8.24 -15.71 26.00
CA SER A 119 -8.59 -16.01 24.62
C SER A 119 -9.62 -17.14 24.52
N SER A 120 -10.64 -16.94 23.69
CA SER A 120 -11.69 -17.95 23.46
C SER A 120 -11.26 -19.04 22.47
N GLN A 121 -10.35 -18.70 21.56
CA GLN A 121 -9.83 -19.57 20.52
C GLN A 121 -8.30 -19.59 20.62
N PRO A 122 -7.68 -20.72 20.23
CA PRO A 122 -6.25 -20.78 20.09
C PRO A 122 -5.81 -19.94 18.90
N VAL A 123 -4.58 -19.48 18.98
CA VAL A 123 -3.87 -18.89 17.87
C VAL A 123 -2.87 -19.90 17.32
N GLU A 124 -2.85 -20.08 16.01
CA GLU A 124 -1.93 -21.01 15.35
C GLU A 124 -0.65 -20.28 14.97
N ILE A 125 0.50 -20.85 15.36
CA ILE A 125 1.83 -20.49 14.85
C ILE A 125 2.29 -21.63 13.96
N THR A 126 2.43 -21.34 12.68
CA THR A 126 2.81 -22.33 11.66
C THR A 126 4.31 -22.50 11.58
N SER A 127 5.06 -21.43 11.86
CA SER A 127 6.53 -21.43 11.80
C SER A 127 7.12 -20.53 12.88
N THR A 128 8.18 -21.01 13.52
CA THR A 128 9.03 -20.20 14.40
C THR A 128 10.34 -19.79 13.73
N ALA A 129 10.54 -20.21 12.48
CA ALA A 129 11.70 -19.82 11.71
C ALA A 129 11.65 -18.31 11.43
N SER A 130 12.78 -17.64 11.63
CA SER A 130 12.90 -16.22 11.36
C SER A 130 12.72 -15.93 9.87
N LEU A 131 12.44 -14.67 9.53
CA LEU A 131 12.28 -14.25 8.14
C LEU A 131 13.51 -14.65 7.28
N GLU A 132 14.70 -14.54 7.86
CA GLU A 132 15.98 -14.88 7.25
C GLU A 132 16.13 -16.38 7.01
N GLN A 133 15.53 -17.23 7.86
CA GLN A 133 15.57 -18.70 7.71
C GLN A 133 14.58 -19.23 6.68
N ILE A 134 13.44 -18.53 6.48
CA ILE A 134 12.43 -18.90 5.49
C ILE A 134 12.62 -18.22 4.13
N ALA A 135 13.44 -17.16 4.08
CA ALA A 135 13.72 -16.42 2.86
C ALA A 135 14.37 -17.32 1.81
N ALA A 136 14.07 -17.02 0.55
CA ALA A 136 14.81 -17.60 -0.56
C ALA A 136 16.18 -16.93 -0.70
N GLU A 137 17.21 -17.76 -0.85
CA GLU A 137 18.55 -17.29 -1.20
C GLU A 137 18.71 -17.37 -2.72
N VAL A 138 19.16 -16.27 -3.34
CA VAL A 138 19.53 -16.27 -4.75
C VAL A 138 20.98 -16.73 -4.86
N THR A 139 21.17 -17.90 -5.45
CA THR A 139 22.47 -18.58 -5.57
C THR A 139 23.21 -18.22 -6.84
N SER A 140 22.50 -17.73 -7.86
CA SER A 140 23.10 -17.27 -9.10
C SER A 140 22.18 -16.28 -9.78
N ILE A 141 22.76 -15.20 -10.29
CA ILE A 141 22.15 -14.29 -11.24
C ILE A 141 23.14 -14.05 -12.38
N THR A 142 22.66 -14.19 -13.61
CA THR A 142 23.45 -13.98 -14.83
C THR A 142 22.60 -13.24 -15.83
N ALA A 143 23.24 -12.45 -16.69
CA ALA A 143 22.55 -11.72 -17.73
C ALA A 143 23.29 -11.86 -19.05
N THR A 144 22.57 -12.19 -20.11
CA THR A 144 23.11 -12.37 -21.45
C THR A 144 22.55 -11.28 -22.39
N PRO A 145 23.42 -10.55 -23.11
CA PRO A 145 22.96 -9.52 -24.03
C PRO A 145 22.41 -10.15 -25.30
N GLY A 146 21.19 -9.76 -25.67
CA GLY A 146 20.60 -10.01 -26.98
C GLY A 146 20.67 -8.78 -27.88
N THR A 147 19.98 -8.83 -29.03
CA THR A 147 19.98 -7.73 -30.01
C THR A 147 19.27 -6.47 -29.53
N ASN A 148 18.23 -6.61 -28.69
CA ASN A 148 17.37 -5.51 -28.24
C ASN A 148 16.91 -5.64 -26.78
N ALA A 149 17.42 -6.64 -26.06
CA ALA A 149 17.04 -6.93 -24.69
C ALA A 149 18.16 -7.73 -24.02
N ILE A 150 18.17 -7.71 -22.70
CA ILE A 150 19.03 -8.53 -21.86
C ILE A 150 18.17 -9.65 -21.27
N THR A 151 18.61 -10.89 -21.40
CA THR A 151 17.97 -12.03 -20.74
C THR A 151 18.65 -12.27 -19.41
N VAL A 152 17.92 -12.05 -18.32
CA VAL A 152 18.39 -12.25 -16.94
C VAL A 152 17.91 -13.60 -16.45
N ASN A 153 18.84 -14.48 -16.07
CA ASN A 153 18.56 -15.78 -15.50
C ASN A 153 18.97 -15.79 -14.04
N LEU A 154 18.07 -16.26 -13.17
CA LEU A 154 18.37 -16.42 -11.75
C LEU A 154 17.99 -17.80 -11.22
N VAL A 155 18.70 -18.23 -10.17
CA VAL A 155 18.46 -19.48 -9.44
C VAL A 155 18.29 -19.19 -7.96
N ALA A 156 17.13 -19.55 -7.41
CA ALA A 156 16.80 -19.40 -6.00
C ALA A 156 16.69 -20.77 -5.31
N THR A 157 17.01 -20.82 -4.02
CA THR A 157 16.92 -22.05 -3.21
C THR A 157 15.47 -22.52 -3.00
N ARG A 158 14.50 -21.63 -3.16
CA ARG A 158 13.08 -21.88 -2.91
C ARG A 158 12.21 -21.40 -4.06
N ALA A 159 11.25 -22.22 -4.46
CA ALA A 159 10.34 -21.92 -5.56
C ALA A 159 9.04 -21.23 -5.12
N ASP A 160 8.70 -21.30 -3.83
CA ASP A 160 7.47 -20.79 -3.21
C ASP A 160 7.59 -19.33 -2.74
N ARG A 161 8.73 -18.69 -2.99
CA ARG A 161 9.06 -17.35 -2.50
C ARG A 161 9.14 -16.36 -3.65
N GLU A 162 8.74 -15.13 -3.35
CA GLU A 162 8.89 -14.01 -4.28
C GLU A 162 10.30 -13.44 -4.22
N ILE A 163 10.89 -13.28 -5.39
CA ILE A 163 12.20 -12.66 -5.62
C ILE A 163 11.99 -11.36 -6.36
N VAL A 164 12.58 -10.28 -5.85
CA VAL A 164 12.59 -8.97 -6.53
C VAL A 164 13.90 -8.79 -7.25
N VAL A 165 13.84 -8.38 -8.51
CA VAL A 165 15.01 -8.15 -9.36
C VAL A 165 15.16 -6.66 -9.64
N TYR A 166 16.39 -6.18 -9.49
CA TYR A 166 16.81 -4.80 -9.66
C TYR A 166 17.82 -4.66 -10.79
N ARG A 167 17.80 -3.49 -11.44
CA ARG A 167 18.75 -3.05 -12.46
C ARG A 167 19.38 -1.72 -12.05
N SER A 168 20.69 -1.61 -12.17
CA SER A 168 21.44 -0.39 -11.93
C SER A 168 22.43 -0.13 -13.07
N ILE A 169 22.83 1.14 -13.25
CA ILE A 169 23.95 1.53 -14.12
C ILE A 169 25.27 1.63 -13.35
N GLN A 170 25.25 1.35 -12.05
CA GLN A 170 26.41 1.27 -11.17
C GLN A 170 26.45 -0.10 -10.48
N PRO A 171 27.64 -0.62 -10.12
CA PRO A 171 27.75 -1.83 -9.32
C PRO A 171 27.01 -1.70 -7.99
N PHE A 172 26.46 -2.81 -7.50
CA PHE A 172 25.84 -2.82 -6.17
C PHE A 172 26.91 -2.98 -5.08
N HIS A 173 26.94 -2.06 -4.12
CA HIS A 173 27.89 -2.07 -2.99
C HIS A 173 27.21 -2.19 -1.62
N GLY A 174 25.87 -2.23 -1.58
CA GLY A 174 25.09 -2.34 -0.36
C GLY A 174 23.62 -2.02 -0.58
N LEU A 175 22.85 -2.00 0.51
CA LEU A 175 21.41 -1.67 0.50
C LEU A 175 21.14 -0.29 -0.10
N GLU A 176 22.06 0.66 0.05
CA GLU A 176 21.95 2.01 -0.54
C GLU A 176 21.87 1.98 -2.07
N SER A 177 22.60 1.06 -2.73
CA SER A 177 22.54 0.88 -4.18
C SER A 177 21.15 0.48 -4.68
N LEU A 178 20.29 -0.09 -3.82
CA LEU A 178 18.91 -0.42 -4.18
C LEU A 178 17.98 0.79 -4.23
N GLN A 179 18.34 1.91 -3.60
CA GLN A 179 17.56 3.15 -3.67
C GLN A 179 17.69 3.82 -5.04
N GLU A 180 18.87 3.71 -5.66
CA GLU A 180 19.15 4.24 -6.99
C GLU A 180 18.83 3.23 -8.11
N ALA A 181 18.69 1.95 -7.77
CA ALA A 181 18.36 0.91 -8.72
C ALA A 181 16.87 0.93 -9.10
N THR A 182 16.61 0.54 -10.35
CA THR A 182 15.24 0.35 -10.85
C THR A 182 14.80 -1.09 -10.58
N ARG A 183 13.66 -1.27 -9.92
CA ARG A 183 13.01 -2.59 -9.83
C ARG A 183 12.43 -2.97 -11.19
N ILE A 184 12.88 -4.09 -11.76
CA ILE A 184 12.43 -4.55 -13.09
C ILE A 184 11.35 -5.63 -13.03
N ALA A 185 11.37 -6.48 -11.99
CA ALA A 185 10.42 -7.58 -11.87
C ALA A 185 10.29 -8.08 -10.43
N THR A 186 9.17 -8.74 -10.15
CA THR A 186 8.96 -9.60 -8.98
C THR A 186 8.50 -10.95 -9.50
N VAL A 187 9.21 -12.00 -9.17
CA VAL A 187 9.05 -13.33 -9.76
C VAL A 187 8.99 -14.41 -8.69
N THR A 188 8.37 -15.55 -9.00
CA THR A 188 8.30 -16.71 -8.10
C THR A 188 8.82 -17.94 -8.85
N GLY A 189 9.67 -18.74 -8.21
CA GLY A 189 10.23 -19.95 -8.78
C GLY A 189 11.71 -20.15 -8.49
N ALA A 190 12.17 -21.41 -8.51
CA ALA A 190 13.57 -21.74 -8.24
C ALA A 190 14.51 -21.41 -9.41
N ARG A 191 13.99 -21.35 -10.63
CA ARG A 191 14.72 -20.92 -11.83
C ARG A 191 13.81 -20.02 -12.63
N VAL A 192 14.26 -18.79 -12.88
CA VAL A 192 13.47 -17.78 -13.57
C VAL A 192 14.29 -17.10 -14.65
N GLU A 193 13.65 -16.88 -15.80
CA GLU A 193 14.17 -16.09 -16.91
C GLU A 193 13.33 -14.80 -17.02
N ILE A 194 14.00 -13.65 -17.10
CA ILE A 194 13.39 -12.33 -17.22
C ILE A 194 13.98 -11.64 -18.45
N ARG A 195 13.11 -11.05 -19.27
CA ARG A 195 13.52 -10.25 -20.42
C ARG A 195 13.47 -8.76 -20.07
N ASP A 196 14.63 -8.12 -19.99
CA ASP A 196 14.75 -6.69 -19.74
C ASP A 196 15.04 -5.90 -21.02
N ILE A 197 14.26 -4.84 -21.27
CA ILE A 197 14.45 -3.94 -22.42
C ILE A 197 15.27 -2.74 -21.93
N GLY A 198 16.58 -2.83 -22.14
CA GLY A 198 17.54 -1.77 -21.82
C GLY A 198 17.83 -0.84 -23.01
N ILE A 199 18.45 0.29 -22.71
CA ILE A 199 19.00 1.21 -23.73
C ILE A 199 20.33 0.63 -24.24
N PRO A 200 20.53 0.49 -25.57
CA PRO A 200 21.82 0.10 -26.15
C PRO A 200 22.94 1.09 -25.80
N GLY A 201 24.15 0.59 -25.55
CA GLY A 201 25.29 1.44 -25.18
C GLY A 201 25.43 1.72 -23.68
N VAL A 202 24.53 1.18 -22.84
CA VAL A 202 24.53 1.41 -21.39
C VAL A 202 24.92 0.13 -20.65
N PRO A 203 25.94 0.16 -19.77
CA PRO A 203 26.30 -0.97 -18.93
C PRO A 203 25.29 -1.13 -17.79
N TYR A 204 24.69 -2.32 -17.67
CA TYR A 204 23.73 -2.65 -16.61
C TYR A 204 24.28 -3.72 -15.66
N TYR A 205 24.00 -3.52 -14.38
CA TYR A 205 24.20 -4.46 -13.29
C TYR A 205 22.85 -4.95 -12.79
N TYR A 206 22.78 -6.22 -12.38
CA TYR A 206 21.56 -6.82 -11.84
C TYR A 206 21.77 -7.38 -10.45
N ALA A 207 20.74 -7.31 -9.63
CA ALA A 207 20.70 -7.92 -8.31
C ALA A 207 19.30 -8.51 -8.04
N ALA A 208 19.24 -9.60 -7.27
CA ALA A 208 17.98 -10.26 -6.94
C ALA A 208 17.96 -10.73 -5.48
N PHE A 209 16.85 -10.47 -4.78
CA PHE A 209 16.70 -10.74 -3.35
C PHE A 209 15.27 -11.22 -3.02
N ASP A 210 15.09 -11.94 -1.91
CA ASP A 210 13.75 -12.25 -1.38
C ASP A 210 12.96 -10.97 -1.10
N ALA A 211 11.73 -10.89 -1.61
CA ALA A 211 10.89 -9.71 -1.53
C ALA A 211 10.62 -9.27 -0.09
N ALA A 212 10.43 -10.23 0.82
CA ALA A 212 10.10 -9.93 2.20
C ALA A 212 11.31 -9.42 2.98
N LEU A 213 12.53 -9.92 2.69
CA LEU A 213 13.76 -9.38 3.27
C LEU A 213 14.03 -7.96 2.83
N VAL A 214 13.79 -7.65 1.54
CA VAL A 214 13.91 -6.28 1.02
C VAL A 214 12.91 -5.34 1.70
N ALA A 215 11.64 -5.76 1.79
CA ALA A 215 10.59 -4.96 2.44
C ALA A 215 10.88 -4.72 3.94
N ALA A 216 11.53 -5.67 4.61
CA ALA A 216 11.96 -5.54 6.00
C ALA A 216 13.28 -4.76 6.16
N GLY A 217 13.99 -4.43 5.07
CA GLY A 217 15.30 -3.79 5.10
C GLY A 217 16.41 -4.68 5.69
N ARG A 218 16.27 -6.01 5.59
CA ARG A 218 17.15 -7.01 6.24
C ARG A 218 17.92 -7.89 5.26
N ILE A 219 18.29 -7.36 4.11
CA ILE A 219 19.17 -8.10 3.20
C ILE A 219 20.55 -8.28 3.84
N ALA A 220 21.03 -9.53 3.89
CA ALA A 220 22.22 -9.90 4.65
C ALA A 220 23.54 -9.56 3.91
N SER A 221 23.53 -9.60 2.57
CA SER A 221 24.69 -9.32 1.73
C SER A 221 24.24 -8.70 0.40
N VAL A 222 25.15 -7.98 -0.23
CA VAL A 222 25.06 -7.48 -1.61
C VAL A 222 26.33 -7.93 -2.35
N ALA A 223 26.72 -9.17 -2.11
CA ALA A 223 27.94 -9.76 -2.62
C ALA A 223 27.76 -11.28 -2.66
N GLY A 224 28.00 -11.86 -3.83
CA GLY A 224 27.82 -13.29 -4.06
C GLY A 224 26.95 -13.57 -5.29
N GLY A 225 26.23 -14.68 -5.27
CA GLY A 225 25.37 -15.13 -6.37
C GLY A 225 24.06 -14.35 -6.53
N ASP A 226 23.79 -13.41 -5.63
CA ASP A 226 22.63 -12.52 -5.59
C ASP A 226 22.84 -11.22 -6.39
N VAL A 227 24.09 -10.92 -6.77
CA VAL A 227 24.49 -9.69 -7.48
C VAL A 227 25.45 -10.01 -8.62
N MET A 228 25.25 -9.37 -9.78
CA MET A 228 26.22 -9.42 -10.86
C MET A 228 27.42 -8.51 -10.59
N ALA A 229 28.63 -9.08 -10.59
CA ALA A 229 29.87 -8.33 -10.44
C ALA A 229 30.28 -7.57 -11.70
N GLU A 230 30.01 -8.14 -12.88
CA GLU A 230 30.32 -7.55 -14.18
C GLU A 230 29.05 -6.97 -14.83
N SER A 231 29.19 -5.85 -15.55
CA SER A 231 28.09 -5.26 -16.28
C SER A 231 27.82 -5.99 -17.60
N VAL A 232 26.57 -5.97 -18.04
CA VAL A 232 26.16 -6.39 -19.38
C VAL A 232 25.60 -5.20 -20.16
N GLU A 233 25.89 -5.16 -21.46
CA GLU A 233 25.48 -4.06 -22.35
C GLU A 233 24.80 -4.62 -23.60
N ILE A 234 23.71 -3.99 -24.02
CA ILE A 234 23.12 -4.25 -25.35
C ILE A 234 23.99 -3.52 -26.38
N PRO A 235 24.56 -4.21 -27.39
CA PRO A 235 25.44 -3.59 -28.37
C PRO A 235 24.73 -2.47 -29.14
N LEU A 236 25.43 -1.34 -29.35
CA LEU A 236 24.94 -0.29 -30.23
C LEU A 236 24.80 -0.83 -31.67
N PRO A 237 23.63 -0.68 -32.32
CA PRO A 237 23.50 -1.08 -33.71
C PRO A 237 24.49 -0.30 -34.58
N ALA A 238 25.19 -0.98 -35.49
CA ALA A 238 26.22 -0.39 -36.36
C ALA A 238 25.73 0.83 -37.17
N ALA A 239 24.43 1.00 -37.36
CA ALA A 239 23.82 2.18 -37.97
C ALA A 239 23.92 3.44 -37.08
N ALA A 240 23.87 3.30 -35.75
CA ALA A 240 24.07 4.41 -34.80
C ALA A 240 25.54 4.85 -34.73
N ALA A 241 26.49 3.93 -34.95
CA ALA A 241 27.91 4.24 -35.08
C ALA A 241 28.27 4.97 -36.40
N ARG A 242 27.31 5.10 -37.33
CA ARG A 242 27.45 5.82 -38.61
C ARG A 242 26.87 7.23 -38.59
N VAL A 243 26.50 7.76 -37.42
CA VAL A 243 26.34 9.22 -37.30
C VAL A 243 27.71 9.81 -37.61
N ALA A 244 27.82 10.49 -38.75
CA ALA A 244 29.05 11.11 -39.20
C ALA A 244 29.71 11.86 -38.04
N PRO A 245 31.04 11.77 -37.85
CA PRO A 245 31.71 12.52 -36.80
C PRO A 245 31.25 13.97 -36.91
N GLN A 246 30.67 14.50 -35.82
CA GLN A 246 30.39 15.93 -35.76
C GLN A 246 31.69 16.66 -36.14
N PRO A 247 31.63 17.70 -36.98
CA PRO A 247 32.83 18.47 -37.28
C PRO A 247 33.42 18.95 -35.95
N THR A 248 34.56 18.40 -35.57
CA THR A 248 35.37 18.74 -34.39
C THR A 248 36.05 20.12 -34.55
N GLY A 249 35.47 20.99 -35.38
CA GLY A 249 35.88 22.38 -35.47
C GLY A 249 35.41 23.12 -34.21
N PRO A 250 36.20 24.10 -33.73
CA PRO A 250 35.71 25.01 -32.70
C PRO A 250 34.41 25.64 -33.20
N ARG A 251 33.33 25.48 -32.42
CA ARG A 251 32.10 26.21 -32.69
C ARG A 251 32.44 27.70 -32.53
N ASP A 252 32.27 28.48 -33.58
CA ASP A 252 32.47 29.94 -33.55
C ASP A 252 31.55 30.65 -32.54
N ARG A 253 30.51 29.97 -32.04
CA ARG A 253 29.59 30.48 -31.03
C ARG A 253 29.26 29.40 -30.01
N PRO A 254 29.38 29.67 -28.70
CA PRO A 254 28.89 28.75 -27.68
C PRO A 254 27.37 28.61 -27.80
N LEU A 255 26.85 27.48 -27.32
CA LEU A 255 25.41 27.29 -27.14
C LEU A 255 24.85 28.49 -26.36
N PRO A 256 23.72 29.08 -26.78
CA PRO A 256 23.05 30.09 -25.99
C PRO A 256 22.70 29.48 -24.64
N LEU A 257 23.30 29.98 -23.57
CA LEU A 257 22.92 29.58 -22.22
C LEU A 257 21.55 30.20 -21.94
N LEU A 258 20.51 29.36 -21.85
CA LEU A 258 19.24 29.78 -21.27
C LEU A 258 19.49 30.06 -19.78
N ARG A 259 19.65 31.35 -19.43
CA ARG A 259 19.73 31.77 -18.03
C ARG A 259 18.35 31.67 -17.41
N ILE A 260 18.01 30.52 -16.84
CA ILE A 260 16.86 30.40 -15.95
C ILE A 260 17.29 30.96 -14.60
N THR A 261 17.06 32.26 -14.37
CA THR A 261 17.26 32.88 -13.06
C THR A 261 16.20 32.33 -12.10
N HIS A 262 16.59 31.33 -11.30
CA HIS A 262 15.79 30.82 -10.20
C HIS A 262 15.86 31.79 -9.03
N ASP A 263 14.94 32.75 -8.99
CA ASP A 263 14.51 33.40 -7.75
C ASP A 263 13.02 33.12 -7.56
N ALA A 264 12.75 32.06 -6.80
CA ALA A 264 11.43 31.47 -6.55
C ALA A 264 10.54 32.27 -5.59
N ARG A 265 10.54 33.61 -5.66
CA ARG A 265 9.65 34.46 -4.85
C ARG A 265 8.89 35.54 -5.64
N GLY A 266 8.94 35.50 -6.97
CA GLY A 266 8.23 36.45 -7.82
C GLY A 266 7.70 35.83 -9.10
N LEU A 267 6.74 34.89 -9.01
CA LEU A 267 5.89 34.56 -10.15
C LEU A 267 4.90 35.71 -10.38
N SER A 268 5.39 36.83 -10.89
CA SER A 268 4.57 37.96 -11.32
C SER A 268 5.21 38.64 -12.52
N ALA A 269 5.39 37.86 -13.57
CA ALA A 269 5.08 38.24 -14.94
C ALA A 269 5.48 37.06 -15.82
N LEU A 270 4.49 36.36 -16.38
CA LEU A 270 4.76 35.60 -17.60
C LEU A 270 5.38 36.57 -18.61
N PRO A 271 6.39 36.16 -19.39
CA PRO A 271 6.96 37.01 -20.44
C PRO A 271 5.82 37.56 -21.30
N GLU A 272 5.87 38.86 -21.62
CA GLU A 272 4.82 39.50 -22.42
C GLU A 272 4.61 38.71 -23.71
N ARG A 273 3.34 38.38 -23.99
CA ARG A 273 2.97 37.72 -25.25
C ARG A 273 3.35 38.67 -26.38
N ARG A 274 4.40 38.32 -27.11
CA ARG A 274 4.81 39.02 -28.31
C ARG A 274 4.23 38.32 -29.52
N GLU A 275 3.61 39.09 -30.42
CA GLU A 275 3.20 38.55 -31.70
C GLU A 275 4.41 38.03 -32.46
N LEU A 276 4.27 36.85 -33.07
CA LEU A 276 5.32 36.28 -33.90
C LEU A 276 5.51 37.16 -35.13
N ASP A 277 6.76 37.37 -35.53
CA ASP A 277 7.06 38.05 -36.79
C ASP A 277 6.44 37.29 -37.98
N ARG A 278 6.14 38.01 -39.06
CA ARG A 278 5.47 37.43 -40.24
C ARG A 278 6.25 36.25 -40.84
N VAL A 279 7.58 36.30 -40.82
CA VAL A 279 8.43 35.21 -41.32
C VAL A 279 8.32 33.98 -40.42
N THR A 280 8.37 34.19 -39.11
CA THR A 280 8.21 33.12 -38.11
C THR A 280 6.82 32.51 -38.19
N LEU A 281 5.78 33.33 -38.32
CA LEU A 281 4.40 32.89 -38.42
C LEU A 281 4.16 32.08 -39.71
N ALA A 282 4.78 32.47 -40.83
CA ALA A 282 4.72 31.71 -42.07
C ALA A 282 5.44 30.34 -41.94
N ALA A 283 6.62 30.31 -41.31
CA ALA A 283 7.35 29.07 -41.05
C ALA A 283 6.58 28.11 -40.14
N VAL A 284 6.00 28.62 -39.05
CA VAL A 284 5.16 27.84 -38.12
C VAL A 284 3.93 27.31 -38.84
N ARG A 285 3.24 28.13 -39.65
CA ARG A 285 2.09 27.69 -40.45
C ARG A 285 2.46 26.60 -41.44
N SER A 286 3.60 26.73 -42.13
CA SER A 286 4.08 25.70 -43.04
C SER A 286 4.35 24.38 -42.33
N LEU A 287 4.92 24.45 -41.11
CA LEU A 287 5.24 23.28 -40.30
C LEU A 287 3.98 22.58 -39.78
N LEU A 288 2.99 23.37 -39.33
CA LEU A 288 1.68 22.87 -38.91
C LEU A 288 0.86 22.31 -40.07
N ALA A 289 0.94 22.91 -41.26
CA ALA A 289 0.26 22.41 -42.46
C ALA A 289 0.82 21.06 -42.94
N SER A 290 2.10 20.78 -42.65
CA SER A 290 2.73 19.49 -42.92
C SER A 290 2.60 18.48 -41.78
N ALA A 291 2.05 18.88 -40.63
CA ALA A 291 1.84 17.96 -39.52
C ALA A 291 0.69 17.00 -39.86
N PRO A 292 0.82 15.70 -39.56
CA PRO A 292 -0.29 14.77 -39.74
C PRO A 292 -1.48 15.23 -38.91
N ASP A 293 -2.69 15.17 -39.49
CA ASP A 293 -3.92 15.40 -38.77
C ASP A 293 -4.07 14.28 -37.73
N ILE A 294 -3.72 14.61 -36.47
CA ILE A 294 -3.90 13.68 -35.36
C ILE A 294 -5.40 13.67 -35.08
N GLN A 295 -6.13 12.78 -35.78
CA GLN A 295 -7.51 12.48 -35.45
C GLN A 295 -7.56 11.98 -34.01
N ARG A 296 -7.99 12.87 -33.11
CA ARG A 296 -8.12 12.54 -31.69
C ARG A 296 -9.34 11.64 -31.56
N PRO A 297 -9.20 10.40 -31.08
CA PRO A 297 -10.34 9.51 -30.93
C PRO A 297 -11.34 10.13 -29.95
N GLU A 298 -12.60 10.21 -30.37
CA GLU A 298 -13.70 10.63 -29.53
C GLU A 298 -13.86 9.59 -28.42
N ARG A 299 -13.65 10.01 -27.16
CA ARG A 299 -13.68 9.11 -25.99
C ARG A 299 -15.14 8.78 -25.66
N SER A 300 -15.42 7.52 -25.37
CA SER A 300 -16.68 7.06 -24.77
C SER A 300 -16.48 6.78 -23.27
N PRO A 301 -17.54 6.86 -22.45
CA PRO A 301 -17.44 6.52 -21.04
C PRO A 301 -17.06 5.05 -20.84
N GLU A 302 -16.11 4.81 -19.95
CA GLU A 302 -15.57 3.50 -19.60
C GLU A 302 -16.08 3.07 -18.22
N ILE A 303 -16.65 1.86 -18.16
CA ILE A 303 -17.05 1.18 -16.92
C ILE A 303 -16.06 0.06 -16.62
N LEU A 304 -15.40 0.12 -15.46
CA LEU A 304 -14.42 -0.87 -15.01
C LEU A 304 -15.09 -2.22 -14.75
N GLU A 305 -14.35 -3.31 -14.95
CA GLU A 305 -14.89 -4.67 -14.87
C GLU A 305 -15.51 -4.98 -13.49
N ILE A 306 -14.87 -4.53 -12.42
CA ILE A 306 -15.35 -4.69 -11.02
C ILE A 306 -16.74 -4.08 -10.79
N ASP A 307 -17.08 -3.03 -11.53
CA ASP A 307 -18.33 -2.29 -11.41
C ASP A 307 -19.42 -2.76 -12.38
N ARG A 308 -19.10 -3.68 -13.29
CA ARG A 308 -20.08 -4.30 -14.19
C ARG A 308 -20.93 -5.35 -13.48
N ILE A 309 -20.36 -6.00 -12.47
CA ILE A 309 -21.03 -7.04 -11.70
C ILE A 309 -21.99 -6.38 -10.72
N ARG A 310 -23.25 -6.83 -10.72
CA ARG A 310 -24.28 -6.30 -9.83
C ARG A 310 -23.95 -6.65 -8.37
N THR A 311 -23.65 -5.62 -7.60
CA THR A 311 -23.59 -5.66 -6.15
C THR A 311 -24.68 -4.75 -5.58
N ASN A 312 -25.45 -5.24 -4.60
CA ASN A 312 -26.53 -4.48 -3.97
C ASN A 312 -26.16 -4.08 -2.52
N GLN A 313 -24.89 -4.16 -2.13
CA GLN A 313 -24.46 -3.89 -0.76
C GLN A 313 -23.50 -2.70 -0.69
N GLY A 314 -23.76 -1.81 0.28
CA GLY A 314 -22.85 -0.73 0.65
C GLY A 314 -22.50 0.24 -0.47
N ILE A 315 -21.25 0.71 -0.44
CA ILE A 315 -20.71 1.74 -1.33
C ILE A 315 -20.56 1.23 -2.76
N ASP A 316 -20.15 -0.03 -2.94
CA ASP A 316 -20.02 -0.61 -4.28
C ASP A 316 -21.38 -0.70 -5.00
N GLY A 317 -22.47 -0.99 -4.28
CA GLY A 317 -23.80 -0.95 -4.87
C GLY A 317 -24.22 0.46 -5.30
N ALA A 318 -23.83 1.49 -4.55
CA ALA A 318 -24.05 2.88 -4.93
C ALA A 318 -23.26 3.23 -6.20
N ILE A 319 -21.96 2.88 -6.27
CA ILE A 319 -21.13 3.10 -7.46
C ILE A 319 -21.76 2.39 -8.67
N HIS A 320 -22.09 1.10 -8.54
CA HIS A 320 -22.72 0.30 -9.60
C HIS A 320 -23.99 0.99 -10.15
N SER A 321 -24.88 1.47 -9.27
CA SER A 321 -26.12 2.15 -9.68
C SER A 321 -25.87 3.46 -10.44
N ILE A 322 -24.77 4.16 -10.11
CA ILE A 322 -24.43 5.44 -10.75
C ILE A 322 -23.78 5.19 -12.11
N VAL A 323 -22.85 4.24 -12.20
CA VAL A 323 -22.12 3.97 -13.46
C VAL A 323 -23.00 3.31 -14.51
N THR A 324 -23.90 2.41 -14.11
CA THR A 324 -24.85 1.75 -15.02
C THR A 324 -26.09 2.59 -15.33
N GLY A 325 -26.35 3.64 -14.54
CA GLY A 325 -27.50 4.53 -14.71
C GLY A 325 -27.10 5.91 -15.24
N PRO A 326 -26.97 6.94 -14.37
CA PRO A 326 -26.59 8.30 -14.76
C PRO A 326 -25.38 8.41 -15.71
N LEU A 327 -24.28 7.70 -15.44
CA LEU A 327 -23.07 7.78 -16.26
C LEU A 327 -23.29 7.14 -17.65
N ALA A 328 -23.81 5.91 -17.71
CA ALA A 328 -24.08 5.24 -18.98
C ALA A 328 -25.11 5.99 -19.86
N ASN A 329 -26.08 6.66 -19.24
CA ASN A 329 -27.14 7.40 -19.95
C ASN A 329 -26.76 8.85 -20.31
N GLY A 330 -25.51 9.25 -20.12
CA GLY A 330 -25.05 10.60 -20.47
C GLY A 330 -25.53 11.72 -19.57
N ARG A 331 -26.01 11.41 -18.37
CA ARG A 331 -26.45 12.39 -17.37
C ARG A 331 -25.25 12.81 -16.50
N TRP A 332 -24.32 13.52 -17.12
CA TRP A 332 -23.00 13.82 -16.58
C TRP A 332 -23.03 14.61 -15.27
N ASP A 333 -23.82 15.69 -15.21
CA ASP A 333 -23.95 16.51 -14.00
C ASP A 333 -24.56 15.75 -12.82
N GLU A 334 -25.51 14.87 -13.11
CA GLU A 334 -26.16 14.02 -12.11
C GLU A 334 -25.15 12.98 -11.58
N ALA A 335 -24.44 12.29 -12.48
CA ALA A 335 -23.40 11.33 -12.13
C ALA A 335 -22.31 11.96 -11.26
N ALA A 336 -21.81 13.13 -11.64
CA ALA A 336 -20.75 13.83 -10.90
C ALA A 336 -21.20 14.24 -9.47
N LYS A 337 -22.47 14.65 -9.30
CA LYS A 337 -23.03 14.99 -7.98
C LYS A 337 -23.20 13.76 -7.10
N LEU A 338 -23.74 12.67 -7.67
CA LEU A 338 -23.94 11.41 -6.93
C LEU A 338 -22.61 10.80 -6.50
N LEU A 339 -21.61 10.76 -7.39
CA LEU A 339 -20.27 10.25 -7.07
C LEU A 339 -19.57 11.07 -6.00
N ARG A 340 -19.75 12.39 -5.99
CA ARG A 340 -19.25 13.26 -4.90
C ARG A 340 -19.86 12.89 -3.54
N ASN A 341 -21.15 12.57 -3.51
CA ASN A 341 -21.83 12.18 -2.27
C ASN A 341 -21.36 10.80 -1.79
N VAL A 342 -21.17 9.85 -2.70
CA VAL A 342 -20.65 8.52 -2.37
C VAL A 342 -19.20 8.61 -1.86
N ARG A 343 -18.37 9.50 -2.44
CA ARG A 343 -17.00 9.75 -1.98
C ARG A 343 -16.92 10.14 -0.50
N ALA A 344 -17.90 10.88 0.02
CA ALA A 344 -17.91 11.32 1.41
C ALA A 344 -18.09 10.16 2.42
N ALA A 345 -18.58 9.01 1.97
CA ALA A 345 -18.77 7.82 2.79
C ALA A 345 -17.68 6.75 2.56
N ALA A 346 -16.79 6.94 1.57
CA ALA A 346 -15.77 5.97 1.20
C ALA A 346 -14.47 6.16 1.99
N PHE A 347 -13.95 5.07 2.56
CA PHE A 347 -12.71 5.05 3.34
C PHE A 347 -11.60 4.21 2.71
N GLU A 348 -11.95 3.34 1.76
CA GLU A 348 -10.97 2.49 1.07
C GLU A 348 -10.34 3.21 -0.10
N PHE A 349 -9.02 3.11 -0.19
CA PHE A 349 -8.19 3.78 -1.19
C PHE A 349 -8.57 3.41 -2.63
N GLU A 350 -8.76 2.12 -2.91
CA GLU A 350 -9.14 1.62 -4.25
C GLU A 350 -10.54 2.10 -4.66
N THR A 351 -11.48 2.12 -3.71
CA THR A 351 -12.84 2.64 -3.89
C THR A 351 -12.83 4.15 -4.16
N LEU A 352 -11.99 4.92 -3.47
CA LEU A 352 -11.80 6.35 -3.73
C LEU A 352 -11.23 6.60 -5.13
N ALA A 353 -10.28 5.78 -5.59
CA ALA A 353 -9.71 5.89 -6.93
C ALA A 353 -10.73 5.59 -8.03
N ARG A 354 -11.58 4.55 -7.85
CA ARG A 354 -12.71 4.24 -8.74
C ARG A 354 -13.71 5.40 -8.81
N ILE A 355 -14.10 5.96 -7.67
CA ILE A 355 -15.02 7.11 -7.61
C ILE A 355 -14.42 8.32 -8.32
N ALA A 356 -13.14 8.60 -8.10
CA ALA A 356 -12.42 9.68 -8.78
C ALA A 356 -12.37 9.46 -10.30
N PHE A 357 -12.10 8.23 -10.74
CA PHE A 357 -12.09 7.88 -12.17
C PHE A 357 -13.43 8.15 -12.85
N TYR A 358 -14.55 7.68 -12.29
CA TYR A 358 -15.87 7.93 -12.88
C TYR A 358 -16.31 9.38 -12.79
N ARG A 359 -15.96 10.08 -11.71
CA ARG A 359 -16.30 11.49 -11.55
C ARG A 359 -15.49 12.35 -12.52
N GLY A 360 -14.23 11.99 -12.78
CA GLY A 360 -13.39 12.59 -13.81
C GLY A 360 -14.00 12.46 -15.21
N GLN A 361 -14.49 11.27 -15.56
CA GLN A 361 -15.19 11.05 -16.84
C GLN A 361 -16.47 11.90 -16.95
N ALA A 362 -17.31 11.91 -15.92
CA ALA A 362 -18.52 12.73 -15.89
C ALA A 362 -18.20 14.22 -16.06
N LEU A 363 -17.19 14.73 -15.35
CA LEU A 363 -16.76 16.14 -15.46
C LEU A 363 -16.17 16.46 -16.85
N PHE A 364 -15.42 15.53 -17.45
CA PHE A 364 -14.86 15.69 -18.79
C PHE A 364 -15.96 15.87 -19.86
N PHE A 365 -17.00 15.06 -19.79
CA PHE A 365 -18.15 15.15 -20.69
C PHE A 365 -19.08 16.33 -20.38
N ALA A 366 -19.16 16.76 -19.11
CA ALA A 366 -19.86 17.99 -18.71
C ALA A 366 -19.12 19.29 -19.12
N GLY A 367 -17.91 19.18 -19.71
CA GLY A 367 -17.10 20.34 -20.12
C GLY A 367 -16.25 20.95 -19.02
N ASN A 368 -16.27 20.39 -17.81
CA ASN A 368 -15.44 20.85 -16.70
C ASN A 368 -14.07 20.14 -16.71
N THR A 369 -13.22 20.55 -17.65
CA THR A 369 -11.94 19.89 -17.97
C THR A 369 -10.89 20.01 -16.88
N ARG A 370 -10.84 21.15 -16.17
CA ARG A 370 -9.88 21.38 -15.08
C ARG A 370 -10.18 20.46 -13.89
N GLU A 371 -11.43 20.38 -13.47
CA GLU A 371 -11.82 19.50 -12.36
C GLU A 371 -11.69 18.03 -12.77
N ALA A 372 -12.01 17.68 -14.02
CA ALA A 372 -11.78 16.34 -14.55
C ALA A 372 -10.30 15.93 -14.45
N PHE A 373 -9.37 16.82 -14.81
CA PHE A 373 -7.93 16.57 -14.73
C PHE A 373 -7.48 16.19 -13.30
N PHE A 374 -7.91 16.93 -12.29
CA PHE A 374 -7.55 16.62 -10.89
C PHE A 374 -8.16 15.30 -10.39
N GLU A 375 -9.36 14.97 -10.83
CA GLU A 375 -9.96 13.67 -10.49
C GLU A 375 -9.19 12.51 -11.15
N PHE A 376 -8.71 12.67 -12.39
CA PHE A 376 -7.89 11.65 -13.04
C PHE A 376 -6.50 11.51 -12.41
N LEU A 377 -5.87 12.59 -11.96
CA LEU A 377 -4.64 12.51 -11.17
C LEU A 377 -4.84 11.75 -9.86
N THR A 378 -5.99 11.98 -9.20
CA THR A 378 -6.35 11.23 -7.99
C THR A 378 -6.54 9.75 -8.30
N ALA A 379 -7.12 9.40 -9.45
CA ALA A 379 -7.33 8.02 -9.86
C ALA A 379 -6.03 7.33 -10.35
N GLU A 380 -5.05 8.09 -10.84
CA GLU A 380 -3.80 7.56 -11.43
C GLU A 380 -3.01 6.67 -10.46
N GLU A 381 -3.08 6.97 -9.16
CA GLU A 381 -2.33 6.26 -8.13
C GLU A 381 -2.70 4.76 -8.06
N ALA A 382 -3.97 4.42 -8.29
CA ALA A 382 -4.44 3.03 -8.33
C ALA A 382 -4.80 2.53 -9.75
N LEU A 383 -5.15 3.43 -10.67
CA LEU A 383 -5.71 3.12 -11.99
C LEU A 383 -4.89 3.74 -13.13
N ARG A 384 -3.56 3.81 -13.01
CA ARG A 384 -2.65 4.48 -13.98
C ARG A 384 -2.97 4.15 -15.44
N GLU A 385 -3.03 2.87 -15.79
CA GLU A 385 -3.28 2.43 -17.17
C GLU A 385 -4.60 2.96 -17.76
N ARG A 386 -5.60 3.14 -16.89
CA ARG A 386 -6.91 3.66 -17.27
C ARG A 386 -6.97 5.18 -17.19
N ALA A 387 -6.30 5.82 -16.24
CA ALA A 387 -6.37 7.26 -16.01
C ALA A 387 -5.49 8.07 -16.97
N THR A 388 -4.27 7.62 -17.30
CA THR A 388 -3.33 8.34 -18.18
C THR A 388 -3.94 8.77 -19.52
N PRO A 389 -4.68 7.91 -20.24
CA PRO A 389 -5.30 8.31 -21.50
C PRO A 389 -6.36 9.43 -21.36
N TRP A 390 -6.99 9.56 -20.18
CA TRP A 390 -7.93 10.64 -19.88
C TRP A 390 -7.24 11.93 -19.40
N ILE A 391 -6.10 11.82 -18.73
CA ILE A 391 -5.23 12.96 -18.41
C ILE A 391 -4.75 13.62 -19.70
N GLU A 392 -4.28 12.83 -20.66
CA GLU A 392 -3.88 13.35 -21.97
C GLU A 392 -5.05 14.00 -22.72
N ALA A 393 -6.25 13.40 -22.64
CA ALA A 393 -7.46 13.92 -23.27
C ALA A 393 -7.92 15.25 -22.65
N THR A 394 -7.86 15.39 -21.32
CA THR A 394 -8.21 16.65 -20.62
C THR A 394 -7.25 17.77 -20.99
N LEU A 395 -5.95 17.52 -20.99
CA LEU A 395 -4.92 18.49 -21.40
C LEU A 395 -5.11 18.91 -22.86
N SER A 396 -5.38 17.95 -23.74
CA SER A 396 -5.64 18.17 -25.16
C SER A 396 -6.87 19.03 -25.43
N LYS A 397 -7.93 18.86 -24.63
CA LYS A 397 -9.18 19.64 -24.73
C LYS A 397 -8.99 21.07 -24.20
N SER A 398 -8.25 21.24 -23.11
CA SER A 398 -7.95 22.57 -22.52
C SER A 398 -7.06 23.47 -23.38
N ALA A 399 -6.35 22.91 -24.38
CA ALA A 399 -5.52 23.68 -25.30
C ALA A 399 -6.31 24.29 -26.49
N ILE A 400 -7.60 23.96 -26.62
CA ILE A 400 -8.48 24.40 -27.72
C ILE A 400 -9.44 25.51 -27.26
N ASP A 401 -9.76 25.57 -25.97
CA ASP A 401 -10.51 26.66 -25.32
C ASP A 401 -9.56 27.78 -24.85
#